data_AF-A0A5B7JW06-F1
#
_entry.id   AF-A0A5B7JW06-F1
#
_cell.length_a   1.000
_cell.length_b   1.000
_cell.length_c   1.000
_cell.angle_alpha   90.00
_cell.angle_beta   90.00
_cell.angle_gamma   90.00
#
_symmetry.space_group_name_H-M   'P 1'
#
loop_
_entity.id
_entity.type
_entity.pdbx_description
1 polymer ?
#
loop_
_entity_poly.entity_id
_entity_poly.type
_entity_poly.pdbx_seq_one_letter_code
_entity_poly.pdbx_strand_id
1 'polypeptide(L)' 'MTKVFGRKRRMSIFAVTGNGNGLAGFALSKATTVQDAIRKVKNRAGQKLLHVQRYNDHTGKPNRERERQERHR' A
#
# COMPACT_ATOMS: atom_id res chain seq x y z
N MET A 1 -15.22 21.36 2.87
CA MET A 1 -15.62 22.63 3.49
C MET A 1 -16.04 22.35 4.93
N THR A 2 -15.75 23.23 5.88
CA THR A 2 -16.28 23.15 7.24
C THR A 2 -17.18 24.35 7.48
N LYS A 3 -18.26 24.18 8.26
CA LYS A 3 -19.26 25.22 8.53
C LYS A 3 -18.67 26.46 9.20
N VAL A 4 -17.65 26.27 10.05
CA VAL A 4 -17.05 27.34 10.86
C VAL A 4 -15.72 27.84 10.28
N PHE A 5 -14.86 26.94 9.79
CA PHE A 5 -13.49 27.29 9.41
C PHE A 5 -13.24 27.28 7.90
N GLY A 6 -14.29 27.19 7.08
CA GLY A 6 -14.15 27.17 5.62
C GLY A 6 -13.33 25.99 5.09
N ARG A 7 -12.38 26.24 4.18
CA ARG A 7 -11.54 25.20 3.55
C ARG A 7 -10.45 24.72 4.51
N LYS A 8 -10.66 23.55 5.12
CA LYS A 8 -9.61 22.88 5.91
C LYS A 8 -8.62 22.15 5.01
N ARG A 9 -7.34 22.55 5.04
CA ARG A 9 -6.26 21.84 4.34
C ARG A 9 -6.02 20.47 4.97
N ARG A 10 -5.92 19.45 4.12
CA ARG A 10 -5.50 18.09 4.47
C ARG A 10 -4.55 17.59 3.39
N MET A 11 -3.56 16.81 3.83
CA MET A 11 -2.62 16.15 2.95
C MET A 11 -3.02 14.69 2.82
N SER A 12 -3.00 14.16 1.59
CA SER A 12 -3.13 12.74 1.31
C SER A 12 -1.79 12.17 0.90
N ILE A 13 -1.35 11.10 1.56
CA ILE A 13 -0.09 10.42 1.25
C ILE A 13 -0.39 8.98 0.88
N PHE A 14 0.07 8.60 -0.31
CA PHE A 14 0.14 7.22 -0.76
C PHE A 14 1.57 6.73 -0.58
N ALA A 15 1.75 5.59 0.09
CA ALA A 15 3.06 5.01 0.30
C ALA A 15 3.03 3.49 0.12
N VAL A 16 4.18 2.96 -0.29
CA VAL A 16 4.46 1.54 -0.45
C VAL A 16 5.57 1.16 0.53
N THR A 17 5.46 0.00 1.15
CA THR A 17 6.47 -0.62 2.01
C THR A 17 6.79 -1.99 1.46
N GLY A 18 8.06 -2.40 1.52
CA GLY A 18 8.47 -3.74 1.14
C GLY A 18 9.79 -4.13 1.80
N ASN A 19 10.03 -5.43 1.92
CA ASN A 19 11.24 -5.98 2.51
C ASN A 19 12.26 -6.46 1.46
N GLY A 20 11.99 -6.25 0.17
CA GLY A 20 12.82 -6.73 -0.93
C GLY A 20 12.73 -8.24 -1.21
N ASN A 21 11.96 -9.00 -0.41
CA ASN A 21 11.88 -10.45 -0.44
C ASN A 21 10.46 -10.97 -0.73
N GLY A 22 9.74 -10.28 -1.63
CA GLY A 22 8.39 -10.70 -2.02
C GLY A 22 7.28 -10.30 -1.05
N LEU A 23 7.55 -9.58 0.04
CA LEU A 23 6.50 -8.93 0.84
C LEU A 23 6.45 -7.45 0.52
N ALA A 24 5.27 -6.98 0.12
CA ALA A 24 5.01 -5.58 -0.14
C ALA A 24 3.60 -5.19 0.31
N GLY A 25 3.44 -4.00 0.89
CA GLY A 25 2.15 -3.45 1.29
C GLY A 25 2.03 -2.00 0.86
N PHE A 26 0.81 -1.54 0.62
CA PHE A 26 0.55 -0.15 0.25
C PHE A 26 -0.61 0.41 1.06
N ALA A 27 -0.60 1.73 1.25
CA ALA A 27 -1.67 2.40 1.95
C ALA A 27 -1.85 3.85 1.48
N LEU A 28 -3.07 4.33 1.64
CA LEU A 28 -3.41 5.74 1.53
C LEU A 28 -3.80 6.26 2.93
N SER A 29 -3.23 7.39 3.34
CA SER A 29 -3.59 8.08 4.57
C SER A 29 -3.90 9.55 4.30
N LYS A 30 -4.71 10.17 5.18
CA LYS A 30 -5.01 11.60 5.15
C LYS A 30 -4.83 12.18 6.54
N ALA A 31 -4.14 13.31 6.64
CA ALA A 31 -3.97 14.04 7.90
C ALA A 31 -3.85 15.55 7.66
N THR A 32 -3.85 16.34 8.74
CA THR A 32 -3.67 17.79 8.67
C THR A 32 -2.20 18.18 8.55
N THR A 33 -1.30 17.43 9.20
CA THR A 33 0.15 17.60 9.07
C THR A 33 0.76 16.49 8.21
N VAL A 34 1.92 16.76 7.62
CA VAL A 34 2.65 15.77 6.81
C VAL A 34 3.19 14.64 7.70
N GLN A 35 3.73 14.96 8.88
CA GLN A 35 4.30 14.00 9.82
C GLN A 35 3.26 12.96 10.27
N ASP A 36 2.04 13.41 10.61
CA ASP A 36 0.95 12.50 10.99
C ASP A 36 0.51 11.61 9.83
N ALA A 37 0.46 12.16 8.61
CA ALA A 37 0.12 11.40 7.42
C ALA A 37 1.18 10.31 7.14
N ILE A 38 2.47 10.63 7.30
CA ILE A 38 3.58 9.69 7.12
C ILE A 38 3.52 8.58 8.19
N ARG A 39 3.34 8.94 9.46
CA ARG A 39 3.22 7.94 10.54
C ARG A 39 2.04 7.00 10.29
N LYS A 40 0.88 7.54 9.91
CA LYS A 40 -0.32 6.74 9.60
C LYS A 40 -0.11 5.84 8.39
N VAL A 41 0.51 6.33 7.33
CA VAL A 41 0.67 5.55 6.09
C VAL A 41 1.67 4.41 6.29
N LYS A 42 2.78 4.63 7.00
CA LYS A 42 3.77 3.59 7.32
C LYS A 42 3.15 2.45 8.14
N ASN A 43 2.46 2.79 9.23
CA ASN A 43 1.81 1.79 10.08
C ASN A 43 0.73 1.00 9.32
N ARG A 44 -0.07 1.68 8.49
CA ARG A 44 -1.11 1.04 7.70
C ARG A 44 -0.55 0.16 6.57
N ALA A 45 0.50 0.60 5.88
CA ALA A 45 1.13 -0.17 4.81
C ALA A 45 1.81 -1.42 5.37
N GLY A 46 2.45 -1.32 6.55
CA GLY A 46 3.07 -2.46 7.22
C GLY A 46 2.09 -3.50 7.77
N GLN A 47 0.85 -3.12 8.07
CA GLN A 47 -0.21 -4.06 8.48
C GLN A 47 -0.91 -4.75 7.30
N LYS A 48 -0.83 -4.18 6.09
CA LYS A 48 -1.49 -4.69 4.89
C LYS A 48 -0.47 -5.19 3.87
N LEU A 49 0.32 -6.18 4.28
CA LEU A 49 1.31 -6.82 3.43
C LEU A 49 0.66 -7.86 2.53
N LEU A 50 1.08 -7.85 1.27
CA LEU A 50 0.77 -8.81 0.24
C LEU A 50 2.03 -9.60 -0.06
N HIS A 51 1.90 -10.93 -0.12
CA HIS A 51 2.97 -11.79 -0.59
C HIS A 51 2.92 -11.87 -2.12
N VAL A 52 3.91 -11.29 -2.76
CA VAL A 52 4.14 -11.30 -4.19
C VAL A 52 5.00 -12.52 -4.52
N GLN A 53 4.40 -13.54 -5.10
CA GLN A 53 5.14 -14.70 -5.60
C GLN A 53 6.07 -14.28 -6.74
N ARG A 54 7.37 -14.51 -6.54
CA ARG A 54 8.41 -14.28 -7.53
C ARG A 54 8.87 -15.61 -8.13
N TYR A 55 9.19 -15.60 -9.41
CA TYR A 55 9.92 -16.65 -10.10
C TYR A 55 11.40 -16.29 -10.11
N ASN A 56 12.24 -17.17 -9.56
CA ASN A 56 13.69 -17.02 -9.48
C ASN A 56 14.17 -15.70 -8.81
N ASP A 57 13.40 -15.19 -7.85
CA ASP A 57 13.61 -13.95 -7.09
C ASP A 57 13.78 -12.64 -7.89
N HIS A 58 13.74 -12.70 -9.22
CA HIS A 58 13.97 -11.56 -10.12
C HIS A 58 12.78 -11.21 -11.00
N THR A 59 11.83 -12.13 -11.20
CA THR A 59 10.68 -11.90 -12.08
C THR A 59 9.36 -12.23 -11.40
N GLY A 60 8.31 -11.48 -11.72
CA GLY A 60 6.96 -11.85 -11.30
C GLY A 60 6.54 -13.15 -11.99
N LYS A 61 5.72 -13.98 -11.33
CA LYS A 61 5.19 -15.20 -11.96
C LYS A 61 4.59 -14.90 -13.34
N PRO A 62 4.90 -15.72 -14.36
CA PRO A 62 4.35 -15.55 -15.71
C PRO A 62 2.82 -15.62 -15.68
N ASN A 63 2.19 -14.81 -16.53
CA ASN A 63 0.74 -14.55 -16.50
C ASN A 63 -0.12 -15.84 -16.56
N ARG A 64 0.39 -16.90 -17.21
CA ARG A 64 -0.29 -18.21 -17.32
C ARG A 64 -0.46 -18.95 -15.99
N GLU A 65 0.37 -18.67 -14.97
CA GLU A 65 0.26 -19.33 -13.66
C GLU A 65 -0.71 -18.60 -12.70
N ARG A 66 -0.95 -17.30 -12.92
CA ARG A 66 -1.92 -16.53 -12.13
C ARG A 66 -3.33 -17.06 -12.36
N GLU A 67 -3.69 -17.30 -13.62
CA GLU A 67 -4.99 -17.86 -13.99
C GLU A 67 -5.22 -19.29 -13.46
N ARG A 68 -4.15 -20.08 -13.26
CA ARG A 68 -4.27 -21.44 -12.68
C ARG A 68 -4.50 -21.41 -11.18
N GLN A 69 -3.88 -20.45 -10.47
CA GLN A 69 -4.09 -20.28 -9.02
C GLN A 69 -5.45 -19.65 -8.70
N GLU A 70 -5.99 -18.79 -9.58
CA GLU A 70 -7.34 -18.23 -9.43
C GLU A 70 -8.45 -19.25 -9.71
N ARG A 71 -8.20 -20.26 -10.56
CA ARG A 71 -9.16 -21.35 -10.82
C ARG A 71 -9.23 -22.41 -9.69
N HIS A 72 -8.28 -22.39 -8.75
CA HIS A 72 -8.17 -23.37 -7.66
C HIS A 72 -8.40 -22.76 -6.26
N ARG A 73 -8.91 -21.53 -6.19
CA ARG A 73 -9.40 -20.89 -4.97
C ARG A 73 -10.92 -20.70 -5.06
#